data_AF-M5S5Z4-F1
#
_entry.id   AF-M5S5Z4-F1
#
_cell.length_a   1.000
_cell.length_b   1.000
_cell.length_c   1.000
_cell.angle_alpha   90.00
_cell.angle_beta   90.00
_cell.angle_gamma   90.00
#
_symmetry.space_group_name_H-M   'P 1'
#
loop_
_entity.id
_entity.type
_entity.pdbx_description
1 polymer ?
#
loop_
_entity_poly.entity_id
_entity_poly.type
_entity_poly.pdbx_seq_one_letter_code
_entity_poly.pdbx_strand_id
1 'polypeptide(L)'
;MRKQKSSFGLIKILMALLLVVLVLGGGVIASLFAAGVPMERLAFWRVEETRPDSISLPMNWQTIPAYSKVTRNDLVDPRTGGIHGIEIPLTSLGGMSATMVDGDGELIDKRIQLAQRTDDGVVMQLEDGSVITSHQLVKLGGAYTQATDIIGRVVKSDKSSGFAFAEANFFERGTPAGLAGATPPGMRAMTLEAAQLAGVHRISMGEQIDLVANIPLQKLSRFEFSTGSQLPGAELVADAGRASRDQDKETTARLVARQAVVLTPVIKRVSTETSASLSQGKRLLSVPVEEVVLAVAAEDVSAVTSALELGATVNVLVRSGRPDTDQPSTNVPEGMVAVPIPGQTLLAYQTIRPTSFEDPATAYVRTIQVPVETASQSNWITDLSQLVGRIPRHDLPATVPIQEGDLMPVGTMAGLSGATPPGRVLFFLDTEGLIGGDAFEFGQRLDLVASRTADEPRGGSRGGFANVKLTDAQRTRVEPIADDAIVVMPTRSPGNPTARKSKDSKDSPSPKLIVAVRPDQVAQLEYAVAVGASLRATVRSGSSRVDALDLVSDTPQRVTVMKFDPLSDAKRTDIFVGGSREAQLFGGRE
;
A
#
# COMPACT_ATOMS: atom_id res chain seq x y z
N MET A 1 57.87 -54.93 65.45
CA MET A 1 56.97 -54.89 66.63
C MET A 1 56.12 -53.62 66.57
N ARG A 2 54.85 -53.71 66.18
CA ARG A 2 53.93 -52.55 66.06
C ARG A 2 53.02 -52.53 67.30
N LYS A 3 53.16 -51.51 68.14
CA LYS A 3 52.30 -51.30 69.33
C LYS A 3 50.89 -50.91 68.90
N GLN A 4 49.95 -51.81 69.13
CA GLN A 4 48.51 -51.60 68.98
C GLN A 4 48.04 -50.62 70.07
N LYS A 5 47.73 -49.37 69.69
CA LYS A 5 47.14 -48.38 70.61
C LYS A 5 45.67 -48.75 70.84
N SER A 6 45.35 -49.01 72.11
CA SER A 6 44.01 -49.36 72.60
C SER A 6 42.98 -48.26 72.28
N SER A 7 41.93 -48.64 71.55
CA SER A 7 40.77 -47.81 71.18
C SER A 7 39.82 -47.50 72.35
N PHE A 8 40.08 -48.03 73.55
CA PHE A 8 39.20 -47.88 74.71
C PHE A 8 39.27 -46.50 75.39
N GLY A 9 40.36 -45.74 75.22
CA GLY A 9 40.49 -44.41 75.83
C GLY A 9 39.58 -43.36 75.20
N LEU A 10 39.42 -43.42 73.88
CA LEU A 10 38.60 -42.47 73.12
C LEU A 10 37.10 -42.61 73.43
N ILE A 11 36.63 -43.85 73.61
CA ILE A 11 35.22 -44.13 73.95
C ILE A 11 34.87 -43.60 75.34
N LYS A 12 35.77 -43.72 76.33
CA LYS A 12 35.53 -43.20 77.68
C LYS A 12 35.47 -41.68 77.71
N ILE A 13 36.32 -41.00 76.95
CA ILE A 13 36.31 -39.54 76.84
C ILE A 13 35.03 -39.08 76.14
N LEU A 14 34.61 -39.77 75.07
CA LEU A 14 33.37 -39.45 74.37
C LEU A 14 32.13 -39.63 75.26
N MET A 15 32.07 -40.71 76.04
CA MET A 15 30.98 -40.96 77.00
C MET A 15 30.95 -39.93 78.13
N ALA A 16 32.11 -39.57 78.68
CA ALA A 16 32.18 -38.54 79.72
C ALA A 16 31.73 -37.17 79.19
N LEU A 17 32.14 -36.81 77.97
CA LEU A 17 31.74 -35.56 77.33
C LEU A 17 30.24 -35.54 77.00
N LEU A 18 29.69 -36.66 76.52
CA LEU A 18 28.25 -36.81 76.28
C LEU A 18 27.45 -36.61 77.58
N LEU A 19 27.92 -37.19 78.69
CA LEU A 19 27.25 -37.09 79.99
C LEU A 19 27.29 -35.66 80.53
N VAL A 20 28.40 -34.94 80.37
CA VAL A 20 28.51 -33.52 80.73
C VAL A 20 27.56 -32.65 79.90
N VAL A 21 27.45 -32.90 78.59
CA VAL A 21 26.51 -32.18 77.71
C VAL A 21 25.06 -32.47 78.09
N LEU A 22 24.73 -33.70 78.51
CA LEU A 22 23.40 -34.07 78.96
C LEU A 22 23.01 -33.40 80.28
N VAL A 23 23.95 -33.31 81.23
CA VAL A 23 23.72 -32.65 82.52
C VAL A 23 23.60 -31.14 82.36
N LEU A 24 24.46 -30.52 81.55
CA LEU A 24 24.38 -29.09 81.26
C LEU A 24 23.11 -28.75 80.46
N GLY A 25 22.77 -29.55 79.45
CA GLY A 25 21.55 -29.38 78.66
C GLY A 25 20.28 -29.56 79.49
N GLY A 26 20.24 -30.57 80.35
CA GLY A 26 19.11 -30.80 81.26
C GLY A 26 18.93 -29.67 82.29
N GLY A 27 20.03 -29.11 82.81
CA GLY A 27 19.99 -27.98 83.75
C GLY A 27 19.45 -26.69 83.13
N VAL A 28 19.82 -26.39 81.87
CA VAL A 28 19.29 -25.23 81.13
C VAL A 28 17.81 -25.38 80.83
N ILE A 29 17.35 -26.58 80.46
CA ILE A 29 15.93 -26.84 80.20
C ILE A 29 15.10 -26.70 81.48
N ALA A 30 15.57 -27.26 82.60
CA ALA A 30 14.88 -27.19 83.89
C ALA A 30 14.80 -25.76 84.45
N SER A 31 15.85 -24.95 84.26
CA SER A 31 15.86 -23.55 84.68
C SER A 31 14.94 -22.67 83.83
N LEU A 32 14.83 -22.93 82.52
CA LEU A 32 13.88 -22.23 81.64
C LEU A 32 12.42 -22.59 81.97
N PHE A 33 12.14 -23.85 82.31
CA PHE A 33 10.82 -24.27 82.79
C PHE A 33 10.43 -23.61 84.11
N ALA A 34 11.37 -23.55 85.08
CA ALA A 34 11.15 -22.89 86.36
C ALA A 34 10.96 -21.36 86.23
N ALA A 35 11.53 -20.74 85.20
CA ALA A 35 11.36 -19.32 84.89
C ALA A 35 10.03 -19.01 84.16
N GLY A 36 9.14 -20.00 83.97
CA GLY A 36 7.85 -19.82 83.32
C GLY A 36 7.94 -19.63 81.81
N VAL A 37 9.05 -19.99 81.18
CA VAL A 37 9.17 -19.97 79.73
C VAL A 37 8.36 -21.14 79.18
N PRO A 38 7.32 -20.89 78.35
CA PRO A 38 6.53 -21.96 77.76
C PRO A 38 7.45 -22.84 76.91
N MET A 39 7.57 -24.12 77.29
CA MET A 39 8.44 -25.11 76.64
C MET A 39 8.13 -25.30 75.15
N GLU A 40 6.93 -24.89 74.72
CA GLU A 40 6.48 -24.84 73.34
C GLU A 40 7.37 -23.95 72.45
N ARG A 41 7.97 -22.88 73.01
CA ARG A 41 8.88 -21.99 72.26
C ARG A 41 10.33 -22.48 72.18
N LEU A 42 10.71 -23.44 73.02
CA LEU A 42 12.04 -24.05 73.03
C LEU A 42 12.11 -25.33 72.18
N ALA A 43 10.99 -25.78 71.62
CA ALA A 43 10.96 -26.82 70.61
C ALA A 43 11.44 -26.27 69.26
N PHE A 44 12.75 -26.19 69.05
CA PHE A 44 13.38 -25.94 67.74
C PHE A 44 13.12 -27.07 66.72
N TRP A 45 12.34 -28.09 67.10
CA TRP A 45 11.92 -29.20 66.25
C TRP A 45 10.41 -29.03 66.01
N ARG A 46 10.06 -28.41 64.87
CA ARG A 46 8.69 -28.27 64.33
C ARG A 46 7.76 -27.36 65.13
N VAL A 47 8.08 -26.06 65.15
CA VAL A 47 6.99 -25.08 65.06
C VAL A 47 6.60 -25.07 63.59
N GLU A 48 5.59 -25.86 63.24
CA GLU A 48 4.91 -25.72 61.95
C GLU A 48 4.37 -24.27 61.95
N GLU A 49 5.02 -23.36 61.23
CA GLU A 49 4.46 -22.04 60.99
C GLU A 49 3.08 -22.26 60.40
N THR A 50 2.04 -21.95 61.18
CA THR A 50 0.65 -21.95 60.72
C THR A 50 0.53 -20.92 59.62
N ARG A 51 0.78 -21.36 58.39
CA ARG A 51 0.56 -20.54 57.20
C ARG A 51 -0.93 -20.18 57.17
N PRO A 52 -1.27 -18.89 57.03
CA PRO A 52 -2.66 -18.50 56.89
C PRO A 52 -3.25 -19.24 55.67
N ASP A 53 -4.50 -19.65 55.77
CA ASP A 53 -5.18 -20.29 54.65
C ASP A 53 -5.14 -19.36 53.44
N SER A 54 -4.65 -19.88 52.31
CA SER A 54 -4.41 -19.11 51.10
C SER A 54 -4.74 -19.89 49.83
N ILE A 55 -4.97 -19.14 48.74
CA ILE A 55 -4.97 -19.66 47.37
C ILE A 55 -3.68 -19.24 46.70
N SER A 56 -3.00 -20.18 46.05
CA SER A 56 -1.78 -19.91 45.30
C SER A 56 -2.11 -19.55 43.85
N LEU A 57 -1.62 -18.41 43.37
CA LEU A 57 -1.69 -18.05 41.95
C LEU A 57 -0.34 -18.33 41.26
N PRO A 58 -0.29 -19.12 40.19
CA PRO A 58 0.93 -19.39 39.44
C PRO A 58 1.59 -18.10 38.93
N MET A 59 2.90 -18.00 39.14
CA MET A 59 3.74 -16.90 38.65
C MET A 59 4.93 -17.43 37.88
N ASN A 60 5.49 -16.60 37.01
CA ASN A 60 6.74 -16.93 36.36
C ASN A 60 7.92 -16.75 37.31
N TRP A 61 8.79 -17.76 37.36
CA TRP A 61 10.04 -17.72 38.11
C TRP A 61 11.10 -16.87 37.40
N GLN A 62 11.17 -16.96 36.07
CA GLN A 62 12.10 -16.22 35.23
C GLN A 62 11.37 -15.25 34.31
N THR A 63 12.09 -14.24 33.82
CA THR A 63 11.55 -13.34 32.79
C THR A 63 11.25 -14.13 31.53
N ILE A 64 10.01 -14.01 31.03
CA ILE A 64 9.59 -14.65 29.79
C ILE A 64 9.64 -13.58 28.68
N PRO A 65 10.45 -13.79 27.63
CA PRO A 65 10.51 -12.84 26.52
C PRO A 65 9.20 -12.82 25.74
N ALA A 66 8.91 -11.67 25.13
CA ALA A 66 7.78 -11.49 24.24
C ALA A 66 7.73 -12.57 23.15
N TYR A 67 6.52 -12.93 22.73
CA TYR A 67 6.27 -13.90 21.66
C TYR A 67 6.74 -15.33 21.94
N SER A 68 7.14 -15.60 23.18
CA SER A 68 7.58 -16.92 23.60
C SER A 68 6.42 -17.72 24.18
N LYS A 69 6.47 -19.03 23.95
CA LYS A 69 5.52 -19.98 24.51
C LYS A 69 5.88 -20.25 25.95
N VAL A 70 4.93 -20.10 26.87
CA VAL A 70 5.14 -20.42 28.28
C VAL A 70 5.30 -21.93 28.43
N THR A 71 6.39 -22.33 29.07
CA THR A 71 6.72 -23.71 29.38
C THR A 71 6.60 -23.96 30.88
N ARG A 72 6.56 -25.24 31.27
CA ARG A 72 6.56 -25.61 32.70
C ARG A 72 7.80 -25.07 33.43
N ASN A 73 8.96 -25.04 32.76
CA ASN A 73 10.21 -24.56 33.35
C ASN A 73 10.16 -23.07 33.69
N ASP A 74 9.32 -22.28 33.01
CA ASP A 74 9.16 -20.85 33.31
C ASP A 74 8.40 -20.60 34.62
N LEU A 75 7.64 -21.60 35.08
CA LEU A 75 6.81 -21.53 36.28
C LEU A 75 7.42 -22.26 37.48
N VAL A 76 8.33 -23.22 37.24
CA VAL A 76 8.90 -24.04 38.30
C VAL A 76 10.04 -23.31 38.99
N ASP A 77 9.98 -23.23 40.33
CA ASP A 77 11.10 -22.78 41.14
C ASP A 77 12.13 -23.93 41.22
N PRO A 78 13.38 -23.72 40.75
CA PRO A 78 14.41 -24.75 40.74
C PRO A 78 14.83 -25.23 42.13
N ARG A 79 14.52 -24.48 43.20
CA ARG A 79 14.85 -24.84 44.59
C ARG A 79 13.84 -25.80 45.19
N THR A 80 12.55 -25.60 44.89
CA THR A 80 11.45 -26.36 45.50
C THR A 80 10.92 -27.44 44.56
N GLY A 81 11.16 -27.32 43.25
CA GLY A 81 10.59 -28.18 42.21
C GLY A 81 9.08 -28.00 42.00
N GLY A 82 8.44 -27.13 42.80
CA GLY A 82 7.03 -26.77 42.69
C GLY A 82 6.82 -25.61 41.73
N ILE A 83 5.55 -25.39 41.34
CA ILE A 83 5.16 -24.17 40.62
C ILE A 83 5.26 -23.00 41.60
N HIS A 84 6.02 -21.99 41.22
CA HIS A 84 6.13 -20.75 41.96
C HIS A 84 4.80 -19.99 41.90
N GLY A 85 4.34 -19.48 43.04
CA GLY A 85 3.06 -18.80 43.11
C GLY A 85 3.01 -17.76 44.22
N ILE A 86 2.08 -16.83 44.09
CA ILE A 86 1.76 -15.85 45.14
C ILE A 86 0.58 -16.38 45.95
N GLU A 87 0.77 -16.44 47.27
CA GLU A 87 -0.25 -16.88 48.21
C GLU A 87 -1.15 -15.69 48.57
N ILE A 88 -2.43 -15.79 48.20
CA ILE A 88 -3.45 -14.81 48.57
C ILE A 88 -4.23 -15.34 49.77
N PRO A 89 -4.24 -14.64 50.92
CA PRO A 89 -5.01 -15.05 52.08
C PRO A 89 -6.51 -15.13 51.78
N LEU A 90 -7.22 -16.14 52.30
CA LEU A 90 -8.66 -16.30 52.07
C LEU A 90 -9.48 -15.10 52.54
N THR A 91 -9.02 -14.41 53.60
CA THR A 91 -9.66 -13.19 54.13
C THR A 91 -9.64 -12.03 53.15
N SER A 92 -8.73 -12.03 52.18
CA SER A 92 -8.59 -10.98 51.15
C SER A 92 -9.41 -11.25 49.89
N LEU A 93 -10.06 -12.42 49.78
CA LEU A 93 -10.81 -12.81 48.58
C LEU A 93 -12.18 -12.16 48.48
N GLY A 94 -12.74 -11.67 49.59
CA GLY A 94 -14.04 -10.99 49.61
C GLY A 94 -14.05 -9.75 48.71
N GLY A 95 -14.96 -9.72 47.74
CA GLY A 95 -15.12 -8.67 46.74
C GLY A 95 -14.31 -8.87 45.44
N MET A 96 -13.44 -9.87 45.36
CA MET A 96 -12.69 -10.19 44.13
C MET A 96 -13.60 -10.86 43.10
N SER A 97 -13.31 -10.64 41.81
CA SER A 97 -13.95 -11.38 40.71
C SER A 97 -13.37 -12.80 40.60
N ALA A 98 -14.24 -13.75 40.31
CA ALA A 98 -13.94 -15.15 40.15
C ALA A 98 -14.60 -15.64 38.86
N THR A 99 -13.77 -16.11 37.92
CA THR A 99 -14.24 -16.77 36.70
C THR A 99 -14.19 -18.27 36.91
N MET A 100 -15.31 -18.93 36.66
CA MET A 100 -15.51 -20.36 36.91
C MET A 100 -16.14 -21.06 35.70
N VAL A 101 -15.97 -22.38 35.62
CA VAL A 101 -16.66 -23.22 34.65
C VAL A 101 -17.98 -23.69 35.23
N ASP A 102 -19.10 -23.39 34.57
CA ASP A 102 -20.42 -23.91 34.94
C ASP A 102 -20.61 -25.38 34.51
N GLY A 103 -21.67 -26.04 34.96
CA GLY A 103 -22.01 -27.43 34.61
C GLY A 103 -22.11 -27.69 33.10
N ASP A 104 -22.43 -26.66 32.31
CA ASP A 104 -22.51 -26.70 30.84
C ASP A 104 -21.19 -26.36 30.14
N GLY A 105 -20.12 -26.06 30.89
CA GLY A 105 -18.79 -25.75 30.36
C GLY A 105 -18.56 -24.27 29.99
N GLU A 106 -19.54 -23.40 30.21
CA GLU A 106 -19.39 -21.95 29.99
C GLU A 106 -18.63 -21.25 31.12
N LEU A 107 -17.92 -20.17 30.78
CA LEU A 107 -17.19 -19.35 31.74
C LEU A 107 -18.09 -18.25 32.29
N ILE A 108 -18.34 -18.27 33.60
CA ILE A 108 -19.16 -17.27 34.29
C ILE A 108 -18.27 -16.44 35.22
N ASP A 109 -18.42 -15.12 35.21
CA ASP A 109 -17.72 -14.20 36.11
C ASP A 109 -18.64 -13.71 37.23
N LYS A 110 -18.26 -13.95 38.48
CA LYS A 110 -19.02 -13.59 39.69
C LYS A 110 -18.09 -13.07 40.79
N ARG A 111 -18.64 -12.34 41.76
CA ARG A 111 -17.86 -11.84 42.90
C ARG A 111 -17.93 -12.80 44.09
N ILE A 112 -16.79 -12.93 44.78
CA ILE A 112 -16.67 -13.73 46.00
C ILE A 112 -17.20 -12.93 47.18
N GLN A 113 -18.11 -13.51 47.95
CA GLN A 113 -18.60 -12.91 49.19
C GLN A 113 -17.79 -13.39 50.40
N LEU A 114 -17.48 -14.70 50.46
CA LEU A 114 -16.75 -15.31 51.57
C LEU A 114 -15.91 -16.48 51.05
N ALA A 115 -14.73 -16.69 51.64
CA ALA A 115 -13.89 -17.85 51.36
C ALA A 115 -13.45 -18.51 52.67
N GLN A 116 -13.60 -19.82 52.75
CA GLN A 116 -13.25 -20.62 53.93
C GLN A 116 -12.54 -21.90 53.50
N ARG A 117 -11.68 -22.42 54.39
CA ARG A 117 -11.05 -23.72 54.20
C ARG A 117 -11.92 -24.80 54.85
N THR A 118 -12.27 -25.81 54.07
CA THR A 118 -13.01 -27.00 54.49
C THR A 118 -12.10 -28.23 54.34
N ASP A 119 -12.51 -29.37 54.88
CA ASP A 119 -11.79 -30.65 54.75
C ASP A 119 -11.56 -31.06 53.28
N ASP A 120 -12.49 -30.66 52.38
CA ASP A 120 -12.43 -30.91 50.93
C ASP A 120 -11.66 -29.82 50.14
N GLY A 121 -11.05 -28.85 50.84
CA GLY A 121 -10.25 -27.78 50.24
C GLY A 121 -10.85 -26.39 50.45
N VAL A 122 -10.39 -25.43 49.65
CA VAL A 122 -10.88 -24.04 49.73
C VAL A 122 -12.23 -23.94 49.02
N VAL A 123 -13.22 -23.46 49.76
CA VAL A 123 -14.60 -23.25 49.32
C VAL A 123 -14.89 -21.75 49.33
N MET A 124 -15.46 -21.25 48.24
CA MET A 124 -15.82 -19.85 48.08
C MET A 124 -17.33 -19.73 47.88
N GLN A 125 -17.96 -18.86 48.65
CA GLN A 125 -19.36 -18.48 48.49
C GLN A 125 -19.42 -17.21 47.64
N LEU A 126 -20.22 -17.25 46.58
CA LEU A 126 -20.44 -16.16 45.65
C LEU A 126 -21.60 -15.25 46.10
N GLU A 127 -21.72 -14.05 45.52
CA GLU A 127 -22.79 -13.09 45.85
C GLU A 127 -24.22 -13.64 45.67
N ASP A 128 -24.41 -14.62 44.79
CA ASP A 128 -25.70 -15.28 44.54
C ASP A 128 -25.99 -16.44 45.52
N GLY A 129 -25.10 -16.68 46.49
CA GLY A 129 -25.19 -17.77 47.45
C GLY A 129 -24.72 -19.13 46.91
N SER A 130 -24.28 -19.21 45.64
CA SER A 130 -23.68 -20.44 45.11
C SER A 130 -22.30 -20.68 45.72
N VAL A 131 -21.94 -21.95 45.83
CA VAL A 131 -20.72 -22.39 46.51
C VAL A 131 -19.84 -23.10 45.50
N ILE A 132 -18.58 -22.66 45.40
CA ILE A 132 -17.62 -23.17 44.43
C ILE A 132 -16.35 -23.64 45.12
N THR A 133 -15.71 -24.64 44.52
CA THR A 133 -14.43 -25.16 45.00
C THR A 133 -13.27 -24.56 44.23
N SER A 134 -12.07 -24.58 44.81
CA SER A 134 -10.84 -24.14 44.12
C SER A 134 -10.59 -24.82 42.76
N HIS A 135 -11.08 -26.04 42.54
CA HIS A 135 -10.93 -26.77 41.26
C HIS A 135 -11.79 -26.21 40.12
N GLN A 136 -12.93 -25.60 40.45
CA GLN A 136 -13.83 -24.98 39.47
C GLN A 136 -13.41 -23.54 39.12
N LEU A 137 -12.50 -22.98 39.91
CA LEU A 137 -11.98 -21.63 39.72
C LEU A 137 -10.91 -21.61 38.63
N VAL A 138 -11.15 -20.85 37.57
CA VAL A 138 -10.24 -20.66 36.44
C VAL A 138 -9.45 -19.37 36.58
N LYS A 139 -10.12 -18.28 37.00
CA LYS A 139 -9.49 -16.97 37.22
C LYS A 139 -9.94 -16.37 38.55
N LEU A 140 -9.02 -15.66 39.21
CA LEU A 140 -9.24 -14.90 40.43
C LEU A 140 -8.66 -13.50 40.23
N GLY A 141 -9.48 -12.46 40.41
CA GLY A 141 -9.10 -11.08 40.13
C GLY A 141 -8.61 -10.87 38.69
N GLY A 142 -9.09 -11.69 37.75
CA GLY A 142 -8.64 -11.72 36.35
C GLY A 142 -7.35 -12.50 36.07
N ALA A 143 -6.65 -13.00 37.10
CA ALA A 143 -5.46 -13.82 36.97
C ALA A 143 -5.78 -15.33 37.00
N TYR A 144 -5.06 -16.12 36.23
CA TYR A 144 -5.22 -17.58 36.16
C TYR A 144 -4.76 -18.27 37.45
N THR A 145 -5.55 -19.24 37.90
CA THR A 145 -5.29 -20.04 39.11
C THR A 145 -4.57 -21.35 38.80
N GLN A 146 -4.76 -21.91 37.60
CA GLN A 146 -4.19 -23.18 37.20
C GLN A 146 -3.06 -23.00 36.18
N ALA A 147 -1.96 -23.73 36.36
CA ALA A 147 -0.84 -23.70 35.43
C ALA A 147 -1.17 -24.33 34.07
N THR A 148 -2.16 -25.23 34.00
CA THR A 148 -2.65 -25.85 32.77
C THR A 148 -3.23 -24.84 31.78
N ASP A 149 -3.86 -23.77 32.26
CA ASP A 149 -4.41 -22.69 31.42
C ASP A 149 -3.35 -21.70 30.91
N ILE A 150 -2.16 -21.75 31.51
CA ILE A 150 -1.02 -20.88 31.22
C ILE A 150 -0.03 -21.58 30.28
N ILE A 151 0.31 -22.85 30.58
CA ILE A 151 1.34 -23.59 29.84
C ILE A 151 0.89 -23.77 28.38
N GLY A 152 1.79 -23.40 27.48
CA GLY A 152 1.59 -23.49 26.05
C GLY A 152 0.96 -22.26 25.39
N ARG A 153 0.54 -21.26 26.18
CA ARG A 153 0.13 -19.95 25.68
C ARG A 153 1.35 -19.13 25.23
N VAL A 154 1.15 -18.18 24.32
CA VAL A 154 2.20 -17.27 23.84
C VAL A 154 2.01 -15.89 24.46
N VAL A 155 3.06 -15.34 25.08
CA VAL A 155 3.01 -14.05 25.77
C VAL A 155 3.10 -12.90 24.77
N LYS A 156 2.27 -11.87 24.96
CA LYS A 156 2.18 -10.67 24.11
C LYS A 156 3.36 -9.73 24.27
N SER A 157 3.96 -9.64 25.45
CA SER A 157 5.04 -8.72 25.80
C SER A 157 6.02 -9.40 26.74
N ASP A 158 7.18 -8.81 26.98
CA ASP A 158 8.08 -9.28 28.02
C ASP A 158 7.34 -9.30 29.37
N LYS A 159 7.49 -10.41 30.10
CA LYS A 159 6.90 -10.58 31.43
C LYS A 159 8.01 -10.77 32.46
N SER A 160 8.17 -9.78 33.33
CA SER A 160 9.10 -9.83 34.46
C SER A 160 8.78 -10.98 35.41
N SER A 161 9.78 -11.55 36.07
CA SER A 161 9.62 -12.58 37.10
C SER A 161 8.73 -12.11 38.25
N GLY A 162 7.97 -13.03 38.85
CA GLY A 162 7.18 -12.78 40.06
C GLY A 162 5.81 -12.13 39.81
N PHE A 163 5.26 -12.22 38.60
CA PHE A 163 3.93 -11.70 38.29
C PHE A 163 2.97 -12.83 37.88
N ALA A 164 1.74 -12.77 38.37
CA ALA A 164 0.66 -13.68 37.97
C ALA A 164 0.21 -13.43 36.51
N PHE A 165 -0.41 -14.42 35.87
CA PHE A 165 -0.81 -14.34 34.47
C PHE A 165 -2.28 -13.98 34.31
N ALA A 166 -2.60 -13.03 33.43
CA ALA A 166 -3.95 -12.67 33.05
C ALA A 166 -4.19 -12.91 31.55
N GLU A 167 -5.45 -12.90 31.11
CA GLU A 167 -5.82 -13.06 29.70
C GLU A 167 -5.10 -12.07 28.78
N ALA A 168 -5.02 -10.80 29.21
CA ALA A 168 -4.41 -9.72 28.45
C ALA A 168 -2.91 -9.93 28.18
N ASN A 169 -2.24 -10.79 28.96
CA ASN A 169 -0.82 -11.09 28.76
C ASN A 169 -0.57 -12.02 27.57
N PHE A 170 -1.59 -12.66 27.01
CA PHE A 170 -1.41 -13.69 26.00
C PHE A 170 -2.07 -13.35 24.68
N PHE A 171 -1.55 -13.96 23.61
CA PHE A 171 -2.30 -14.12 22.38
C PHE A 171 -3.43 -15.15 22.55
N GLU A 172 -4.27 -15.20 21.52
CA GLU A 172 -5.35 -16.17 21.41
C GLU A 172 -4.81 -17.61 21.49
N ARG A 173 -5.66 -18.55 21.91
CA ARG A 173 -5.26 -19.95 22.00
C ARG A 173 -4.98 -20.49 20.59
N GLY A 174 -3.83 -21.16 20.42
CA GLY A 174 -3.41 -21.72 19.13
C GLY A 174 -2.45 -20.84 18.32
N THR A 175 -2.18 -19.60 18.76
CA THR A 175 -1.15 -18.75 18.13
C THR A 175 0.24 -19.42 18.21
N PRO A 176 0.97 -19.55 17.09
CA PRO A 176 2.33 -20.08 17.11
C PRO A 176 3.29 -19.13 17.84
N ALA A 177 4.37 -19.66 18.40
CA ALA A 177 5.41 -18.84 19.01
C ALA A 177 6.25 -18.10 17.96
N GLY A 178 6.82 -16.96 18.35
CA GLY A 178 7.71 -16.14 17.53
C GLY A 178 7.02 -15.03 16.73
N LEU A 179 7.80 -14.33 15.90
CA LEU A 179 7.35 -13.16 15.14
C LEU A 179 6.15 -13.46 14.22
N ALA A 180 6.06 -14.68 13.69
CA ALA A 180 4.94 -15.09 12.85
C ALA A 180 3.60 -15.07 13.59
N GLY A 181 3.56 -15.50 14.85
CA GLY A 181 2.36 -15.44 15.68
C GLY A 181 2.05 -14.04 16.22
N ALA A 182 3.09 -13.19 16.31
CA ALA A 182 2.96 -11.79 16.68
C ALA A 182 2.48 -10.89 15.55
N THR A 183 2.63 -11.33 14.30
CA THR A 183 2.27 -10.55 13.11
C THR A 183 0.74 -10.52 12.96
N PRO A 184 0.11 -9.34 12.93
CA PRO A 184 -1.33 -9.25 12.69
C PRO A 184 -1.75 -9.86 11.35
N PRO A 185 -3.00 -10.36 11.23
CA PRO A 185 -3.51 -10.90 9.97
C PRO A 185 -3.46 -9.83 8.86
N GLY A 186 -3.05 -10.23 7.66
CA GLY A 186 -2.90 -9.33 6.51
C GLY A 186 -1.60 -8.52 6.47
N MET A 187 -0.80 -8.55 7.54
CA MET A 187 0.51 -7.90 7.61
C MET A 187 1.66 -8.90 7.42
N ARG A 188 2.86 -8.38 7.14
CA ARG A 188 4.12 -9.11 7.02
C ARG A 188 5.15 -8.50 7.97
N ALA A 189 5.82 -9.35 8.74
CA ALA A 189 6.95 -8.93 9.55
C ALA A 189 8.18 -8.66 8.65
N MET A 190 8.76 -7.48 8.81
CA MET A 190 9.93 -7.01 8.07
C MET A 190 10.99 -6.53 9.06
N THR A 191 12.21 -7.07 8.92
CA THR A 191 13.36 -6.66 9.73
C THR A 191 14.10 -5.55 9.02
N LEU A 192 14.32 -4.43 9.71
CA LEU A 192 14.90 -3.22 9.17
C LEU A 192 16.07 -2.74 10.01
N GLU A 193 17.07 -2.17 9.35
CA GLU A 193 18.18 -1.51 10.04
C GLU A 193 17.71 -0.18 10.63
N ALA A 194 17.96 0.02 11.94
CA ALA A 194 17.51 1.22 12.64
C ALA A 194 18.16 2.50 12.09
N ALA A 195 19.37 2.41 11.51
CA ALA A 195 20.06 3.55 10.91
C ALA A 195 19.32 4.18 9.72
N GLN A 196 18.46 3.40 9.04
CA GLN A 196 17.69 3.85 7.88
C GLN A 196 16.35 4.49 8.27
N LEU A 197 15.95 4.33 9.54
CA LEU A 197 14.68 4.78 10.08
C LEU A 197 14.90 5.95 11.07
N ALA A 198 14.56 7.16 10.64
CA ALA A 198 14.65 8.33 11.51
C ALA A 198 13.52 8.30 12.56
N GLY A 199 13.90 8.35 13.84
CA GLY A 199 12.98 8.44 14.98
C GLY A 199 12.61 7.09 15.63
N VAL A 200 13.14 5.97 15.14
CA VAL A 200 12.74 4.62 15.59
C VAL A 200 13.14 4.26 17.03
N HIS A 201 14.20 4.88 17.57
CA HIS A 201 14.76 4.52 18.89
C HIS A 201 13.84 4.81 20.10
N ARG A 202 12.79 5.60 19.91
CA ARG A 202 11.87 6.01 21.00
C ARG A 202 10.53 5.29 20.97
N ILE A 203 10.37 4.32 20.07
CA ILE A 203 9.09 3.68 19.78
C ILE A 203 9.00 2.37 20.56
N SER A 204 7.89 2.19 21.26
CA SER A 204 7.65 1.00 22.06
C SER A 204 7.04 -0.12 21.24
N MET A 205 7.19 -1.34 21.73
CA MET A 205 6.51 -2.50 21.17
C MET A 205 4.99 -2.32 21.20
N GLY A 206 4.32 -2.67 20.10
CA GLY A 206 2.88 -2.56 19.92
C GLY A 206 2.38 -1.18 19.46
N GLU A 207 3.25 -0.17 19.35
CA GLU A 207 2.86 1.13 18.81
C GLU A 207 2.56 1.05 17.30
N GLN A 208 1.54 1.80 16.88
CA GLN A 208 1.18 1.96 15.47
C GLN A 208 1.91 3.17 14.89
N ILE A 209 2.51 2.98 13.71
CA ILE A 209 3.35 3.96 13.05
C ILE A 209 3.03 4.05 11.56
N ASP A 210 3.30 5.21 10.97
CA ASP A 210 3.35 5.42 9.53
C ASP A 210 4.79 5.67 9.10
N LEU A 211 5.15 5.21 7.90
CA LEU A 211 6.48 5.34 7.32
C LEU A 211 6.44 6.32 6.15
N VAL A 212 7.25 7.37 6.21
CA VAL A 212 7.37 8.39 5.16
C VAL A 212 8.81 8.44 4.66
N ALA A 213 9.03 8.07 3.40
CA ALA A 213 10.35 8.10 2.77
C ALA A 213 10.64 9.48 2.13
N ASN A 214 11.85 10.01 2.36
CA ASN A 214 12.35 11.19 1.66
C ASN A 214 13.15 10.74 0.44
N ILE A 215 12.52 10.81 -0.74
CA ILE A 215 13.08 10.28 -1.99
C ILE A 215 13.73 11.43 -2.77
N PRO A 216 15.01 11.32 -3.16
CA PRO A 216 15.65 12.32 -4.03
C PRO A 216 14.90 12.45 -5.36
N LEU A 217 14.67 13.69 -5.84
CA LEU A 217 13.87 13.94 -7.05
C LEU A 217 14.37 13.17 -8.29
N GLN A 218 15.68 12.97 -8.42
CA GLN A 218 16.29 12.20 -9.52
C GLN A 218 15.92 10.71 -9.51
N LYS A 219 15.62 10.15 -8.33
CA LYS A 219 15.27 8.74 -8.12
C LYS A 219 13.76 8.51 -8.00
N LEU A 220 12.96 9.58 -7.93
CA LEU A 220 11.52 9.51 -7.76
C LEU A 220 10.83 8.73 -8.88
N SER A 221 11.22 8.96 -10.14
CA SER A 221 10.65 8.24 -11.28
C SER A 221 10.91 6.73 -11.25
N ARG A 222 12.06 6.30 -10.69
CA ARG A 222 12.38 4.88 -10.48
C ARG A 222 11.54 4.29 -9.35
N PHE A 223 11.34 5.06 -8.28
CA PHE A 223 10.48 4.66 -7.17
C PHE A 223 9.04 4.41 -7.62
N GLU A 224 8.44 5.39 -8.33
CA GLU A 224 7.06 5.30 -8.82
C GLU A 224 6.87 4.11 -9.79
N PHE A 225 7.87 3.83 -10.62
CA PHE A 225 7.87 2.64 -11.48
C PHE A 225 7.85 1.33 -10.69
N SER A 226 8.58 1.25 -9.57
CA SER A 226 8.72 0.04 -8.76
C SER A 226 7.51 -0.27 -7.89
N THR A 227 6.75 0.75 -7.46
CA THR A 227 5.56 0.60 -6.61
C THR A 227 4.27 0.43 -7.41
N GLY A 228 4.37 0.24 -8.74
CA GLY A 228 3.21 0.04 -9.61
C GLY A 228 2.42 1.31 -9.89
N SER A 229 2.91 2.48 -9.47
CA SER A 229 2.43 3.80 -9.91
C SER A 229 3.00 4.09 -11.29
N GLN A 230 2.41 3.48 -12.32
CA GLN A 230 2.81 3.73 -13.70
C GLN A 230 2.31 5.10 -14.17
N LEU A 231 3.00 6.16 -13.77
CA LEU A 231 2.96 7.43 -14.47
C LEU A 231 4.20 7.53 -15.39
N PRO A 232 4.05 7.83 -16.69
CA PRO A 232 5.13 8.40 -17.49
C PRO A 232 5.55 9.69 -16.80
N GLY A 233 6.84 9.82 -16.51
CA GLY A 233 7.39 10.94 -15.74
C GLY A 233 6.89 12.28 -16.25
N ALA A 234 6.01 12.91 -15.46
CA ALA A 234 5.89 14.35 -15.46
C ALA A 234 7.24 14.85 -14.92
N GLU A 235 8.13 15.18 -15.85
CA GLU A 235 9.25 16.07 -15.63
C GLU A 235 8.64 17.35 -15.02
N LEU A 236 8.61 17.43 -13.69
CA LEU A 236 8.63 18.71 -13.00
C LEU A 236 9.80 19.45 -13.65
N VAL A 237 9.46 20.48 -14.42
CA VAL A 237 10.40 21.35 -15.12
C VAL A 237 11.33 21.96 -14.07
N ALA A 238 12.41 21.25 -13.80
CA ALA A 238 13.55 21.78 -13.08
C ALA A 238 14.24 22.69 -14.09
N ASP A 239 14.06 23.99 -13.87
CA ASP A 239 14.69 25.09 -14.58
C ASP A 239 16.14 24.73 -14.92
N ALA A 240 16.44 24.52 -16.21
CA ALA A 240 17.72 24.03 -16.71
C ALA A 240 18.85 25.08 -16.66
N GLY A 241 18.84 25.93 -15.62
CA GLY A 241 19.76 27.04 -15.43
C GLY A 241 20.60 27.01 -14.14
N ARG A 242 20.35 26.08 -13.20
CA ARG A 242 21.14 25.99 -11.95
C ARG A 242 22.04 24.75 -11.93
N ALA A 243 23.34 25.00 -11.94
CA ALA A 243 24.41 24.02 -11.99
C ALA A 243 24.40 23.00 -10.83
N SER A 244 24.21 21.71 -11.17
CA SER A 244 24.96 20.50 -10.77
C SER A 244 25.48 20.26 -9.33
N ARG A 245 25.09 21.01 -8.29
CA ARG A 245 25.54 20.70 -6.90
C ARG A 245 24.47 20.71 -5.81
N ASP A 246 23.27 21.23 -6.06
CA ASP A 246 22.18 21.27 -5.06
C ASP A 246 20.98 20.35 -5.39
N GLN A 247 20.92 19.74 -6.58
CA GLN A 247 19.82 18.84 -6.95
C GLN A 247 19.77 17.53 -6.15
N ASP A 248 20.89 17.10 -5.54
CA ASP A 248 20.93 15.92 -4.67
C ASP A 248 20.31 16.18 -3.29
N LYS A 249 20.08 17.46 -2.92
CA LYS A 249 19.43 17.83 -1.65
C LYS A 249 17.92 17.95 -1.76
N GLU A 250 17.38 18.12 -2.98
CA GLU A 250 15.94 18.21 -3.17
C GLU A 250 15.32 16.82 -3.08
N THR A 251 14.62 16.60 -1.98
CA THR A 251 13.91 15.36 -1.67
C THR A 251 12.41 15.63 -1.60
N THR A 252 11.61 14.65 -1.99
CA THR A 252 10.15 14.70 -1.82
C THR A 252 9.73 13.62 -0.84
N ALA A 253 8.82 13.96 0.08
CA ALA A 253 8.28 13.03 1.05
C ALA A 253 7.18 12.18 0.40
N ARG A 254 7.25 10.86 0.55
CA ARG A 254 6.24 9.90 0.09
C ARG A 254 5.87 8.96 1.22
N LEU A 255 4.58 8.77 1.47
CA LEU A 255 4.10 7.75 2.38
C LEU A 255 4.36 6.37 1.76
N VAL A 256 5.04 5.49 2.49
CA VAL A 256 5.46 4.17 1.98
C VAL A 256 4.83 3.01 2.74
N ALA A 257 4.39 3.21 3.98
CA ALA A 257 3.55 2.26 4.68
C ALA A 257 2.64 2.95 5.69
N ARG A 258 1.44 2.40 5.85
CA ARG A 258 0.46 2.89 6.84
C ARG A 258 0.23 1.87 7.93
N GLN A 259 -0.08 2.36 9.14
CA GLN A 259 -0.53 1.55 10.27
C GLN A 259 0.39 0.34 10.53
N ALA A 260 1.69 0.51 10.29
CA ALA A 260 2.66 -0.51 10.62
C ALA A 260 2.72 -0.65 12.14
N VAL A 261 2.91 -1.87 12.64
CA VAL A 261 2.95 -2.16 14.07
C VAL A 261 4.36 -2.55 14.46
N VAL A 262 4.90 -1.93 15.51
CA VAL A 262 6.21 -2.34 16.03
C VAL A 262 6.11 -3.68 16.73
N LEU A 263 6.70 -4.72 16.13
CA LEU A 263 6.78 -6.05 16.75
C LEU A 263 7.96 -6.14 17.71
N THR A 264 9.12 -5.67 17.29
CA THR A 264 10.31 -5.68 18.15
C THR A 264 10.96 -4.32 18.10
N PRO A 265 11.14 -3.64 19.25
CA PRO A 265 11.83 -2.35 19.30
C PRO A 265 13.31 -2.53 18.95
N VAL A 266 14.05 -1.43 18.84
CA VAL A 266 15.45 -1.48 18.40
C VAL A 266 16.29 -2.37 19.32
N ILE A 267 16.82 -3.46 18.76
CA ILE A 267 17.76 -4.37 19.43
C ILE A 267 19.12 -4.31 18.77
N LYS A 268 20.18 -4.50 19.57
CA LYS A 268 21.57 -4.54 19.08
C LYS A 268 21.98 -5.97 18.87
N ARG A 269 22.33 -6.34 17.64
CA ARG A 269 23.02 -7.61 17.34
C ARG A 269 24.45 -7.35 16.93
N VAL A 270 25.35 -8.28 17.23
CA VAL A 270 26.73 -8.21 16.77
C VAL A 270 26.84 -8.99 15.47
N SER A 271 27.19 -8.31 14.38
CA SER A 271 27.52 -8.94 13.10
C SER A 271 29.04 -9.01 12.95
N THR A 272 29.54 -10.11 12.41
CA THR A 272 30.98 -10.26 12.11
C THR A 272 31.22 -9.99 10.64
N GLU A 273 31.88 -8.88 10.32
CA GLU A 273 32.32 -8.56 8.97
C GLU A 273 33.77 -8.99 8.76
N THR A 274 34.06 -9.65 7.63
CA THR A 274 35.43 -10.00 7.26
C THR A 274 36.02 -8.93 6.35
N SER A 275 36.98 -8.17 6.85
CA SER A 275 37.81 -7.29 6.00
C SER A 275 39.08 -8.03 5.61
N ALA A 276 39.37 -8.08 4.30
CA ALA A 276 40.61 -8.61 3.77
C ALA A 276 41.46 -7.45 3.24
N SER A 277 42.59 -7.18 3.90
CA SER A 277 43.58 -6.21 3.41
C SER A 277 44.83 -6.95 2.93
N LEU A 278 45.33 -6.56 1.75
CA LEU A 278 46.53 -7.11 1.11
C LEU A 278 47.80 -7.03 1.99
N SER A 279 47.84 -6.09 2.95
CA SER A 279 48.99 -5.90 3.86
C SER A 279 48.80 -6.44 5.27
N GLN A 280 47.56 -6.78 5.69
CA GLN A 280 47.24 -7.12 7.08
C GLN A 280 46.47 -8.44 7.27
N GLY A 281 46.19 -9.19 6.20
CA GLY A 281 45.45 -10.44 6.27
C GLY A 281 43.96 -10.26 6.57
N LYS A 282 43.24 -11.38 6.75
CA LYS A 282 41.79 -11.40 7.00
C LYS A 282 41.51 -11.07 8.47
N ARG A 283 40.88 -9.92 8.75
CA ARG A 283 40.43 -9.52 10.09
C ARG A 283 38.91 -9.65 10.20
N LEU A 284 38.45 -10.27 11.28
CA LEU A 284 37.05 -10.30 11.68
C LEU A 284 36.79 -9.05 12.53
N LEU A 285 35.97 -8.12 12.03
CA LEU A 285 35.52 -6.97 12.78
C LEU A 285 34.10 -7.26 13.30
N SER A 286 33.89 -7.14 14.60
CA SER A 286 32.55 -7.18 15.19
C SER A 286 31.91 -5.81 15.07
N VAL A 287 30.95 -5.65 14.16
CA VAL A 287 30.19 -4.42 13.96
C VAL A 287 28.82 -4.60 14.64
N PRO A 288 28.44 -3.74 15.60
CA PRO A 288 27.09 -3.76 16.16
C PRO A 288 26.11 -3.23 15.11
N VAL A 289 25.11 -4.04 14.75
CA VAL A 289 24.01 -3.66 13.85
C VAL A 289 22.74 -3.54 14.69
N GLU A 290 22.07 -2.41 14.58
CA GLU A 290 20.82 -2.14 15.28
C GLU A 290 19.64 -2.45 14.35
N GLU A 291 18.70 -3.26 14.81
CA GLU A 291 17.56 -3.71 14.01
C GLU A 291 16.24 -3.50 14.74
N VAL A 292 15.20 -3.25 13.96
CA VAL A 292 13.81 -3.20 14.39
C VAL A 292 12.99 -4.18 13.56
N VAL A 293 11.93 -4.74 14.14
CA VAL A 293 10.98 -5.58 13.40
C VAL A 293 9.63 -4.89 13.37
N LEU A 294 9.13 -4.62 12.17
CA LEU A 294 7.84 -3.97 11.93
C LEU A 294 6.90 -4.93 11.22
N ALA A 295 5.63 -4.98 11.61
CA ALA A 295 4.58 -5.56 10.81
C ALA A 295 4.05 -4.49 9.85
N VAL A 296 4.17 -4.73 8.55
CA VAL A 296 3.74 -3.81 7.47
C VAL A 296 2.64 -4.50 6.65
N ALA A 297 1.66 -3.75 6.16
CA ALA A 297 0.62 -4.30 5.27
C ALA A 297 1.25 -4.98 4.05
N ALA A 298 0.67 -6.10 3.58
CA ALA A 298 1.28 -6.92 2.53
C ALA A 298 1.51 -6.17 1.21
N GLU A 299 0.62 -5.22 0.89
CA GLU A 299 0.68 -4.30 -0.25
C GLU A 299 1.82 -3.27 -0.15
N ASP A 300 2.09 -2.76 1.05
CA ASP A 300 3.05 -1.69 1.31
C ASP A 300 4.51 -2.19 1.35
N VAL A 301 4.74 -3.50 1.54
CA VAL A 301 6.09 -4.09 1.61
C VAL A 301 6.96 -3.71 0.41
N SER A 302 6.37 -3.68 -0.79
CA SER A 302 7.08 -3.31 -2.02
C SER A 302 7.59 -1.86 -1.96
N ALA A 303 6.75 -0.93 -1.52
CA ALA A 303 7.10 0.49 -1.41
C ALA A 303 8.16 0.75 -0.35
N VAL A 304 8.08 0.10 0.81
CA VAL A 304 9.11 0.22 1.85
C VAL A 304 10.45 -0.33 1.34
N THR A 305 10.45 -1.50 0.70
CA THR A 305 11.69 -2.11 0.17
C THR A 305 12.32 -1.22 -0.91
N SER A 306 11.53 -0.74 -1.87
CA SER A 306 12.01 0.16 -2.92
C SER A 306 12.59 1.46 -2.36
N ALA A 307 11.97 2.04 -1.32
CA ALA A 307 12.49 3.26 -0.70
C ALA A 307 13.87 3.04 -0.08
N LEU A 308 14.05 1.92 0.62
CA LEU A 308 15.31 1.57 1.28
C LEU A 308 16.41 1.23 0.27
N GLU A 309 16.09 0.51 -0.81
CA GLU A 309 17.03 0.22 -1.91
C GLU A 309 17.54 1.49 -2.60
N LEU A 310 16.70 2.52 -2.70
CA LEU A 310 17.10 3.82 -3.25
C LEU A 310 17.98 4.64 -2.30
N GLY A 311 18.19 4.16 -1.08
CA GLY A 311 18.92 4.85 -0.01
C GLY A 311 18.16 6.04 0.55
N ALA A 312 16.82 6.04 0.45
CA ALA A 312 16.00 7.09 1.03
C ALA A 312 15.98 6.97 2.56
N THR A 313 16.01 8.10 3.27
CA THR A 313 15.76 8.11 4.71
C THR A 313 14.26 7.99 4.95
N VAL A 314 13.85 7.04 5.80
CA VAL A 314 12.44 6.83 6.14
C VAL A 314 12.16 7.40 7.51
N ASN A 315 11.31 8.41 7.58
CA ASN A 315 10.82 9.01 8.81
C ASN A 315 9.70 8.16 9.39
N VAL A 316 9.79 7.88 10.69
CA VAL A 316 8.75 7.16 11.42
C VAL A 316 7.83 8.14 12.13
N LEU A 317 6.53 8.05 11.86
CA LEU A 317 5.49 8.89 12.46
C LEU A 317 4.61 8.04 13.37
N VAL A 318 4.56 8.35 14.68
CA VAL A 318 3.76 7.58 15.63
C VAL A 318 2.31 8.04 15.61
N ARG A 319 1.36 7.10 15.53
CA ARG A 319 -0.09 7.39 15.61
C ARG A 319 -0.56 7.48 17.06
N SER A 320 -1.66 8.21 17.28
CA SER A 320 -2.32 8.26 18.59
C SER A 320 -2.87 6.89 18.95
N GLY A 321 -2.49 6.37 20.13
CA GLY A 321 -3.04 5.12 20.70
C GLY A 321 -4.36 5.30 21.46
N ARG A 322 -5.02 6.46 21.36
CA ARG A 322 -6.37 6.62 21.88
C ARG A 322 -7.33 5.83 21.00
N PRO A 323 -8.30 5.09 21.58
CA PRO A 323 -9.31 4.43 20.76
C PRO A 323 -9.98 5.50 19.88
N ASP A 324 -10.06 5.22 18.58
CA ASP A 324 -10.90 6.00 17.67
C ASP A 324 -12.33 5.89 18.20
N THR A 325 -12.77 6.84 19.02
CA THR A 325 -14.19 7.15 19.14
C THR A 325 -14.62 7.50 17.73
N ASP A 326 -15.35 6.59 17.09
CA ASP A 326 -16.03 6.71 15.81
C ASP A 326 -15.45 7.81 14.93
N GLN A 327 -14.55 7.47 13.99
CA GLN A 327 -14.26 8.42 12.92
C GLN A 327 -15.61 8.85 12.33
N PRO A 328 -15.99 10.13 12.45
CA PRO A 328 -17.18 10.59 11.77
C PRO A 328 -16.86 10.39 10.29
N SER A 329 -17.71 9.61 9.60
CA SER A 329 -18.00 9.90 8.20
C SER A 329 -17.99 11.41 8.09
N THR A 330 -17.06 11.98 7.32
CA THR A 330 -16.89 13.42 7.10
C THR A 330 -18.26 14.06 7.26
N ASN A 331 -18.50 14.77 8.36
CA ASN A 331 -19.85 15.15 8.78
C ASN A 331 -20.31 16.18 7.76
N VAL A 332 -20.86 15.70 6.64
CA VAL A 332 -21.22 16.52 5.50
C VAL A 332 -22.40 17.35 5.99
N PRO A 333 -22.28 18.69 6.03
CA PRO A 333 -23.40 19.54 6.43
C PRO A 333 -24.64 19.17 5.61
N GLU A 334 -25.81 19.15 6.26
CA GLU A 334 -27.07 18.79 5.63
C GLU A 334 -27.28 19.60 4.34
N GLY A 335 -27.40 18.92 3.19
CA GLY A 335 -27.53 19.54 1.86
C GLY A 335 -26.24 19.63 1.01
N MET A 336 -25.08 19.24 1.55
CA MET A 336 -23.83 19.08 0.80
C MET A 336 -23.57 17.60 0.44
N VAL A 337 -22.77 17.35 -0.59
CA VAL A 337 -22.28 16.03 -0.98
C VAL A 337 -20.76 16.10 -1.12
N ALA A 338 -20.07 15.08 -0.63
CA ALA A 338 -18.64 14.91 -0.85
C ALA A 338 -18.40 14.32 -2.25
N VAL A 339 -17.82 15.12 -3.15
CA VAL A 339 -17.46 14.69 -4.52
C VAL A 339 -15.98 14.34 -4.53
N PRO A 340 -15.58 13.11 -4.92
CA PRO A 340 -14.19 12.71 -5.02
C PRO A 340 -13.50 13.47 -6.16
N ILE A 341 -12.31 14.00 -5.89
CA ILE A 341 -11.47 14.68 -6.89
C ILE A 341 -10.13 13.97 -7.03
N PRO A 342 -9.58 13.84 -8.26
CA PRO A 342 -8.29 13.20 -8.45
C PRO A 342 -7.18 13.93 -7.69
N GLY A 343 -6.37 13.18 -6.94
CA GLY A 343 -5.17 13.70 -6.27
C GLY A 343 -4.02 13.97 -7.25
N GLN A 344 -4.09 13.36 -8.43
CA GLN A 344 -3.14 13.45 -9.53
C GLN A 344 -3.88 13.44 -10.88
N THR A 345 -3.22 13.86 -11.96
CA THR A 345 -3.77 13.80 -13.32
C THR A 345 -4.06 12.35 -13.70
N LEU A 346 -5.28 12.07 -14.15
CA LEU A 346 -5.64 10.74 -14.65
C LEU A 346 -5.34 10.69 -16.15
N LEU A 347 -4.53 9.73 -16.56
CA LEU A 347 -4.12 9.59 -17.95
C LEU A 347 -5.19 8.90 -18.79
N ALA A 348 -5.31 9.33 -20.05
CA ALA A 348 -6.23 8.73 -21.01
C ALA A 348 -6.00 7.22 -21.14
N TYR A 349 -7.10 6.46 -21.22
CA TYR A 349 -7.12 5.02 -21.46
C TYR A 349 -6.47 4.14 -20.39
N GLN A 350 -6.15 4.69 -19.21
CA GLN A 350 -5.68 3.94 -18.06
C GLN A 350 -6.80 3.60 -17.09
N THR A 351 -6.66 2.50 -16.35
CA THR A 351 -7.63 2.13 -15.31
C THR A 351 -7.49 3.05 -14.10
N ILE A 352 -8.59 3.66 -13.68
CA ILE A 352 -8.67 4.46 -12.46
C ILE A 352 -8.55 3.53 -11.25
N ARG A 353 -7.62 3.87 -10.34
CA ARG A 353 -7.37 3.12 -9.10
C ARG A 353 -7.84 3.94 -7.89
N PRO A 354 -8.10 3.31 -6.73
CA PRO A 354 -8.41 4.05 -5.50
C PRO A 354 -7.32 5.08 -5.14
N THR A 355 -6.05 4.67 -5.28
CA THR A 355 -4.87 5.51 -5.03
C THR A 355 -4.80 6.76 -5.92
N SER A 356 -5.55 6.81 -7.02
CA SER A 356 -5.57 7.99 -7.91
C SER A 356 -6.32 9.19 -7.33
N PHE A 357 -7.17 8.98 -6.33
CA PHE A 357 -7.90 10.04 -5.62
C PHE A 357 -7.25 10.39 -4.27
N GLU A 358 -6.22 9.67 -3.86
CA GLU A 358 -5.53 9.91 -2.62
C GLU A 358 -4.60 11.12 -2.74
N ASP A 359 -4.58 11.97 -1.70
CA ASP A 359 -3.55 12.99 -1.57
C ASP A 359 -2.20 12.32 -1.32
N PRO A 360 -1.15 12.56 -2.14
CA PRO A 360 0.16 11.94 -1.93
C PRO A 360 0.79 12.28 -0.57
N ALA A 361 0.36 13.37 0.09
CA ALA A 361 0.88 13.77 1.40
C ALA A 361 0.11 13.15 2.58
N THR A 362 -1.19 12.88 2.45
CA THR A 362 -2.05 12.45 3.57
C THR A 362 -2.67 11.07 3.37
N ALA A 363 -2.64 10.53 2.16
CA ALA A 363 -3.27 9.27 1.73
C ALA A 363 -4.76 9.17 2.04
N TYR A 364 -5.44 10.31 2.26
CA TYR A 364 -6.89 10.39 2.28
C TYR A 364 -7.41 10.69 0.89
N VAL A 365 -8.56 10.11 0.56
CA VAL A 365 -9.31 10.44 -0.66
C VAL A 365 -9.66 11.92 -0.60
N ARG A 366 -9.17 12.69 -1.58
CA ARG A 366 -9.53 14.10 -1.69
C ARG A 366 -10.97 14.20 -2.13
N THR A 367 -11.77 14.89 -1.33
CA THR A 367 -13.16 15.21 -1.64
C THR A 367 -13.39 16.71 -1.51
N ILE A 368 -14.19 17.27 -2.41
CA ILE A 368 -14.74 18.62 -2.25
C ILE A 368 -16.19 18.51 -1.78
N GLN A 369 -16.61 19.42 -0.90
CA GLN A 369 -18.00 19.50 -0.47
C GLN A 369 -18.74 20.47 -1.38
N VAL A 370 -19.79 19.98 -2.03
CA VAL A 370 -20.55 20.73 -3.03
C VAL A 370 -22.05 20.54 -2.75
N PRO A 371 -22.90 21.55 -2.96
CA PRO A 371 -24.35 21.37 -2.88
C PRO A 371 -24.84 20.25 -3.81
N VAL A 372 -25.80 19.43 -3.35
CA VAL A 372 -26.38 18.31 -4.12
C VAL A 372 -26.87 18.77 -5.51
N GLU A 373 -27.46 19.96 -5.56
CA GLU A 373 -28.00 20.58 -6.78
C GLU A 373 -26.90 20.84 -7.82
N THR A 374 -25.76 21.40 -7.39
CA THR A 374 -24.62 21.71 -8.27
C THR A 374 -23.96 20.45 -8.82
N ALA A 375 -23.82 19.42 -7.98
CA ALA A 375 -23.30 18.12 -8.40
C ALA A 375 -24.22 17.44 -9.43
N SER A 376 -25.53 17.53 -9.23
CA SER A 376 -26.53 16.94 -10.13
C SER A 376 -26.64 17.71 -11.47
N GLN A 377 -26.65 19.05 -11.44
CA GLN A 377 -26.68 19.88 -12.65
C GLN A 377 -25.45 19.66 -13.54
N SER A 378 -24.29 19.44 -12.91
CA SER A 378 -23.02 19.23 -13.60
C SER A 378 -22.73 17.76 -13.92
N ASN A 379 -23.65 16.85 -13.57
CA ASN A 379 -23.53 15.40 -13.74
C ASN A 379 -22.23 14.81 -13.19
N TRP A 380 -21.82 15.26 -12.00
CA TRP A 380 -20.61 14.78 -11.31
C TRP A 380 -20.85 13.45 -10.61
N ILE A 381 -19.88 12.55 -10.73
CA ILE A 381 -19.94 11.25 -10.05
C ILE A 381 -19.52 11.44 -8.59
N THR A 382 -20.44 11.16 -7.67
CA THR A 382 -20.27 11.40 -6.23
C THR A 382 -19.71 10.20 -5.48
N ASP A 383 -19.89 8.99 -6.01
CA ASP A 383 -19.42 7.76 -5.38
C ASP A 383 -18.08 7.31 -5.99
N LEU A 384 -17.08 7.12 -5.12
CA LEU A 384 -15.78 6.59 -5.51
C LEU A 384 -15.88 5.19 -6.12
N SER A 385 -16.82 4.37 -5.66
CA SER A 385 -16.99 3.00 -6.16
C SER A 385 -17.34 2.96 -7.65
N GLN A 386 -18.04 3.99 -8.15
CA GLN A 386 -18.43 4.13 -9.55
C GLN A 386 -17.29 4.61 -10.45
N LEU A 387 -16.23 5.17 -9.86
CA LEU A 387 -15.05 5.67 -10.57
C LEU A 387 -13.94 4.62 -10.65
N VAL A 388 -13.74 3.84 -9.59
CA VAL A 388 -12.69 2.81 -9.54
C VAL A 388 -12.95 1.73 -10.61
N GLY A 389 -11.91 1.42 -11.38
CA GLY A 389 -12.00 0.45 -12.49
C GLY A 389 -12.51 1.05 -13.80
N ARG A 390 -13.05 2.27 -13.81
CA ARG A 390 -13.39 3.00 -15.04
C ARG A 390 -12.11 3.49 -15.73
N ILE A 391 -12.27 3.98 -16.95
CA ILE A 391 -11.17 4.41 -17.82
C ILE A 391 -11.47 5.83 -18.32
N PRO A 392 -10.57 6.81 -18.15
CA PRO A 392 -10.72 8.14 -18.74
C PRO A 392 -10.65 8.09 -20.26
N ARG A 393 -11.52 8.84 -20.92
CA ARG A 393 -11.54 8.99 -22.39
C ARG A 393 -10.44 9.93 -22.89
N HIS A 394 -10.06 10.91 -22.08
CA HIS A 394 -8.92 11.80 -22.31
C HIS A 394 -8.18 12.05 -20.99
N ASP A 395 -7.08 12.80 -21.02
CA ASP A 395 -6.37 13.17 -19.80
C ASP A 395 -7.26 14.08 -18.94
N LEU A 396 -7.43 13.72 -17.67
CA LEU A 396 -8.22 14.50 -16.71
C LEU A 396 -7.27 15.18 -15.73
N PRO A 397 -7.36 16.52 -15.57
CA PRO A 397 -6.51 17.25 -14.65
C PRO A 397 -6.78 16.86 -13.20
N ALA A 398 -5.75 16.95 -12.36
CA ALA A 398 -5.91 16.87 -10.91
C ALA A 398 -6.90 17.94 -10.42
N THR A 399 -7.60 17.66 -9.32
CA THR A 399 -8.54 18.59 -8.61
C THR A 399 -9.87 18.92 -9.30
N VAL A 400 -10.13 18.41 -10.50
CA VAL A 400 -11.41 18.61 -11.19
C VAL A 400 -12.34 17.41 -10.96
N PRO A 401 -13.63 17.61 -10.63
CA PRO A 401 -14.62 16.53 -10.53
C PRO A 401 -14.83 15.82 -11.85
N ILE A 402 -15.03 14.50 -11.79
CA ILE A 402 -15.18 13.65 -12.98
C ILE A 402 -16.66 13.54 -13.37
N GLN A 403 -16.93 13.68 -14.67
CA GLN A 403 -18.24 13.45 -15.26
C GLN A 403 -18.34 12.09 -15.96
N GLU A 404 -19.56 11.59 -16.15
CA GLU A 404 -19.78 10.35 -16.92
C GLU A 404 -19.33 10.48 -18.39
N GLY A 405 -19.38 11.69 -18.96
CA GLY A 405 -18.92 11.96 -20.33
C GLY A 405 -17.39 11.89 -20.51
N ASP A 406 -16.65 12.05 -19.43
CA ASP A 406 -15.18 11.99 -19.38
C ASP A 406 -14.66 10.55 -19.36
N LEU A 407 -15.54 9.59 -19.07
CA LEU A 407 -15.22 8.19 -18.92
C LEU A 407 -15.62 7.38 -20.15
N MET A 408 -14.88 6.29 -20.36
CA MET A 408 -15.27 5.26 -21.31
C MET A 408 -16.47 4.47 -20.76
N PRO A 409 -17.28 3.85 -21.65
CA PRO A 409 -18.37 2.98 -21.24
C PRO A 409 -17.90 1.88 -20.28
N VAL A 410 -18.76 1.48 -19.36
CA VAL A 410 -18.47 0.42 -18.39
C VAL A 410 -18.11 -0.88 -19.14
N GLY A 411 -17.07 -1.57 -18.68
CA GLY A 411 -16.57 -2.81 -19.30
C GLY A 411 -15.57 -2.62 -20.45
N THR A 412 -15.21 -1.38 -20.79
CA THR A 412 -14.12 -1.10 -21.74
C THR A 412 -12.79 -1.61 -21.16
N MET A 413 -11.94 -2.22 -22.00
CA MET A 413 -10.59 -2.62 -21.60
C MET A 413 -9.62 -1.45 -21.63
N ALA A 414 -8.65 -1.42 -20.72
CA ALA A 414 -7.61 -0.39 -20.72
C ALA A 414 -6.69 -0.48 -21.94
N GLY A 415 -6.12 0.66 -22.34
CA GLY A 415 -5.20 0.79 -23.47
C GLY A 415 -5.85 1.23 -24.78
N LEU A 416 -5.00 1.42 -25.80
CA LEU A 416 -5.39 1.97 -27.12
C LEU A 416 -6.44 1.13 -27.85
N SER A 417 -6.49 -0.18 -27.61
CA SER A 417 -7.54 -1.04 -28.17
C SER A 417 -8.94 -0.64 -27.68
N GLY A 418 -9.08 -0.30 -26.39
CA GLY A 418 -10.34 0.22 -25.86
C GLY A 418 -10.66 1.64 -26.32
N ALA A 419 -9.64 2.43 -26.65
CA ALA A 419 -9.77 3.78 -27.21
C ALA A 419 -10.29 3.82 -28.66
N THR A 420 -10.21 2.69 -29.37
CA THR A 420 -10.55 2.63 -30.80
C THR A 420 -12.06 2.66 -30.98
N PRO A 421 -12.64 3.66 -31.66
CA PRO A 421 -14.07 3.68 -31.94
C PRO A 421 -14.49 2.44 -32.77
N PRO A 422 -15.71 1.92 -32.58
CA PRO A 422 -16.18 0.75 -33.32
C PRO A 422 -16.16 1.02 -34.84
N GLY A 423 -15.70 0.02 -35.60
CA GLY A 423 -15.58 0.12 -37.07
C GLY A 423 -14.41 0.95 -37.57
N ARG A 424 -13.44 1.29 -36.70
CA ARG A 424 -12.24 2.05 -37.06
C ARG A 424 -10.95 1.34 -36.66
N VAL A 425 -9.84 1.81 -37.20
CA VAL A 425 -8.47 1.36 -36.87
C VAL A 425 -7.63 2.57 -36.49
N LEU A 426 -6.76 2.41 -35.50
CA LEU A 426 -5.81 3.45 -35.13
C LEU A 426 -4.65 3.52 -36.13
N PHE A 427 -4.30 4.73 -36.51
CA PHE A 427 -3.17 5.05 -37.36
C PHE A 427 -2.28 6.09 -36.67
N PHE A 428 -0.97 5.90 -36.76
CA PHE A 428 0.04 6.73 -36.12
C PHE A 428 0.66 7.66 -37.17
N LEU A 429 0.36 8.94 -37.07
CA LEU A 429 0.85 9.97 -37.99
C LEU A 429 2.06 10.69 -37.42
N ASP A 430 3.13 10.79 -38.21
CA ASP A 430 4.28 11.64 -37.88
C ASP A 430 3.90 13.11 -38.09
N THR A 431 4.19 13.95 -37.09
CA THR A 431 3.84 15.37 -37.11
C THR A 431 4.73 16.19 -38.03
N GLU A 432 5.95 15.73 -38.32
CA GLU A 432 6.88 16.41 -39.22
C GLU A 432 6.32 16.57 -40.64
N GLY A 433 5.48 15.63 -41.09
CA GLY A 433 4.80 15.69 -42.38
C GLY A 433 3.41 16.32 -42.35
N LEU A 434 2.91 16.72 -41.17
CA LEU A 434 1.53 17.18 -40.96
C LEU A 434 1.50 18.64 -40.50
N ILE A 435 1.16 19.55 -41.41
CA ILE A 435 1.04 20.98 -41.09
C ILE A 435 -0.04 21.17 -40.01
N GLY A 436 0.37 21.69 -38.84
CA GLY A 436 -0.53 21.92 -37.71
C GLY A 436 -0.81 20.70 -36.83
N GLY A 437 -0.07 19.59 -36.99
CA GLY A 437 -0.26 18.34 -36.24
C GLY A 437 -0.31 18.49 -34.72
N ASP A 438 0.41 19.46 -34.16
CA ASP A 438 0.48 19.72 -32.72
C ASP A 438 -0.66 20.55 -32.14
N ALA A 439 -1.57 21.06 -32.98
CA ALA A 439 -2.70 21.88 -32.58
C ALA A 439 -3.99 21.08 -32.37
N PHE A 440 -3.98 19.79 -32.71
CA PHE A 440 -5.19 18.97 -32.65
C PHE A 440 -5.45 18.45 -31.23
N GLU A 441 -6.71 18.55 -30.81
CA GLU A 441 -7.18 18.08 -29.52
C GLU A 441 -7.95 16.77 -29.64
N PHE A 442 -8.11 16.08 -28.50
CA PHE A 442 -8.87 14.85 -28.42
C PHE A 442 -10.29 15.02 -28.97
N GLY A 443 -10.78 14.06 -29.74
CA GLY A 443 -12.15 14.02 -30.25
C GLY A 443 -12.40 14.89 -31.49
N GLN A 444 -11.42 15.68 -31.95
CA GLN A 444 -11.56 16.45 -33.18
C GLN A 444 -11.66 15.54 -34.41
N ARG A 445 -12.50 15.93 -35.37
CA ARG A 445 -12.69 15.23 -36.66
C ARG A 445 -11.90 15.94 -37.75
N LEU A 446 -11.11 15.18 -38.48
CA LEU A 446 -10.16 15.66 -39.49
C LEU A 446 -10.45 14.99 -40.84
N ASP A 447 -10.31 15.75 -41.92
CA ASP A 447 -10.11 15.20 -43.26
C ASP A 447 -8.63 15.36 -43.63
N LEU A 448 -8.02 14.30 -44.17
CA LEU A 448 -6.60 14.24 -44.51
C LEU A 448 -6.43 14.27 -46.02
N VAL A 449 -5.66 15.25 -46.47
CA VAL A 449 -5.35 15.47 -47.88
C VAL A 449 -3.85 15.37 -48.09
N ALA A 450 -3.43 14.55 -49.05
CA ALA A 450 -2.03 14.46 -49.46
C ALA A 450 -1.77 15.39 -50.64
N SER A 451 -0.63 16.08 -50.59
CA SER A 451 -0.10 16.83 -51.74
C SER A 451 1.21 16.22 -52.19
N ARG A 452 1.35 16.03 -53.51
CA ARG A 452 2.55 15.47 -54.14
C ARG A 452 2.96 16.34 -55.32
N THR A 453 4.18 16.85 -55.29
CA THR A 453 4.88 17.37 -56.46
C THR A 453 5.42 16.20 -57.29
N ALA A 454 4.98 16.09 -58.54
CA ALA A 454 5.54 15.09 -59.45
C ALA A 454 7.01 15.43 -59.74
N ASP A 455 7.92 14.51 -59.42
CA ASP A 455 9.33 14.64 -59.79
C ASP A 455 9.48 14.70 -61.32
N GLU A 456 10.41 15.54 -61.75
CA GLU A 456 10.79 15.66 -63.16
C GLU A 456 11.34 14.30 -63.65
N PRO A 457 10.86 13.75 -64.78
CA PRO A 457 11.34 12.46 -65.25
C PRO A 457 12.85 12.55 -65.52
N ARG A 458 13.65 11.90 -64.66
CA ARG A 458 15.07 11.61 -64.90
C ARG A 458 15.17 10.50 -65.95
N GLY A 459 14.77 10.81 -67.17
CA GLY A 459 14.88 9.95 -68.33
C GLY A 459 15.01 10.84 -69.56
N GLY A 460 16.18 10.83 -70.19
CA GLY A 460 16.47 11.65 -71.35
C GLY A 460 15.46 11.41 -72.47
N SER A 461 14.53 12.35 -72.64
CA SER A 461 13.65 12.38 -73.81
C SER A 461 14.42 12.97 -74.99
N ARG A 462 14.97 12.07 -75.83
CA ARG A 462 15.26 12.38 -77.23
C ARG A 462 13.92 12.47 -77.97
N GLY A 463 13.25 13.61 -77.87
CA GLY A 463 11.94 13.78 -78.50
C GLY A 463 11.37 15.18 -78.37
N GLY A 464 11.93 16.14 -79.13
CA GLY A 464 11.23 17.21 -79.85
C GLY A 464 10.30 18.23 -79.17
N PHE A 465 9.89 18.06 -77.91
CA PHE A 465 8.93 18.96 -77.24
C PHE A 465 9.33 19.26 -75.79
N ALA A 466 10.55 19.76 -75.58
CA ALA A 466 11.00 20.24 -74.28
C ALA A 466 11.01 21.78 -74.31
N ASN A 467 9.91 22.43 -73.92
CA ASN A 467 9.90 23.84 -73.48
C ASN A 467 8.53 24.29 -72.89
N VAL A 468 7.91 23.49 -72.03
CA VAL A 468 6.90 24.01 -71.09
C VAL A 468 7.41 23.71 -69.69
N LYS A 469 8.09 24.70 -69.08
CA LYS A 469 8.38 24.67 -67.64
C LYS A 469 7.05 24.90 -66.91
N LEU A 470 6.32 23.81 -66.66
CA LEU A 470 5.20 23.84 -65.72
C LEU A 470 5.72 24.32 -64.37
N THR A 471 5.06 25.32 -63.76
CA THR A 471 5.41 25.80 -62.42
C THR A 471 5.17 24.69 -61.39
N ASP A 472 5.86 24.72 -60.25
CA ASP A 472 5.70 23.69 -59.20
C ASP A 472 4.24 23.54 -58.74
N ALA A 473 3.46 24.64 -58.80
CA ALA A 473 2.02 24.63 -58.55
C ALA A 473 1.22 23.80 -59.56
N GLN A 474 1.64 23.74 -60.84
CA GLN A 474 0.99 22.93 -61.88
C GLN A 474 1.40 21.45 -61.81
N ARG A 475 2.49 21.12 -61.11
CA ARG A 475 2.98 19.75 -60.90
C ARG A 475 2.48 19.12 -59.59
N THR A 476 1.86 19.91 -58.71
CA THR A 476 1.36 19.44 -57.42
C THR A 476 -0.03 18.84 -57.61
N ARG A 477 -0.16 17.52 -57.42
CA ARG A 477 -1.47 16.87 -57.29
C ARG A 477 -1.88 16.83 -55.83
N VAL A 478 -3.14 17.10 -55.58
CA VAL A 478 -3.75 17.12 -54.24
C VAL A 478 -4.88 16.08 -54.26
N GLU A 479 -4.82 15.09 -53.38
CA GLU A 479 -5.76 13.98 -53.34
C GLU A 479 -6.27 13.78 -51.90
N PRO A 480 -7.59 13.63 -51.68
CA PRO A 480 -8.12 13.25 -50.37
C PRO A 480 -7.77 11.79 -50.07
N ILE A 481 -7.24 11.53 -48.88
CA ILE A 481 -6.71 10.21 -48.50
C ILE A 481 -7.54 9.57 -47.38
N ALA A 482 -8.00 10.37 -46.41
CA ALA A 482 -8.90 9.89 -45.38
C ALA A 482 -9.92 10.96 -45.03
N ASP A 483 -11.15 10.54 -44.75
CA ASP A 483 -12.25 11.45 -44.41
C ASP A 483 -12.79 11.06 -43.06
N ASP A 484 -13.19 12.06 -42.26
CA ASP A 484 -13.75 11.86 -40.93
C ASP A 484 -12.83 11.06 -39.99
N ALA A 485 -11.52 11.26 -40.05
CA ALA A 485 -10.57 10.72 -39.09
C ALA A 485 -10.78 11.36 -37.71
N ILE A 486 -10.81 10.58 -36.62
CA ILE A 486 -11.00 11.11 -35.26
C ILE A 486 -9.66 11.13 -34.54
N VAL A 487 -9.31 12.24 -33.91
CA VAL A 487 -8.13 12.33 -33.03
C VAL A 487 -8.40 11.54 -31.75
N VAL A 488 -7.66 10.45 -31.54
CA VAL A 488 -7.78 9.58 -30.35
C VAL A 488 -6.72 9.92 -29.32
N MET A 489 -5.53 10.35 -29.74
CA MET A 489 -4.47 10.81 -28.84
C MET A 489 -3.70 11.97 -29.45
N PRO A 490 -3.77 13.18 -28.87
CA PRO A 490 -2.94 14.31 -29.25
C PRO A 490 -1.45 14.07 -29.03
N THR A 491 -0.58 14.80 -29.73
CA THR A 491 0.88 14.68 -29.58
C THR A 491 1.38 15.19 -28.24
N ARG A 492 0.67 16.15 -27.63
CA ARG A 492 0.97 16.76 -26.33
C ARG A 492 0.39 16.01 -25.13
N SER A 493 -0.41 14.97 -25.36
CA SER A 493 -0.99 14.19 -24.26
C SER A 493 0.11 13.47 -23.47
N PRO A 494 0.20 13.63 -22.14
CA PRO A 494 1.10 12.82 -21.30
C PRO A 494 0.78 11.31 -21.38
N GLY A 495 -0.46 10.94 -21.74
CA GLY A 495 -0.86 9.56 -22.00
C GLY A 495 -0.36 9.00 -23.34
N ASN A 496 0.24 9.82 -24.22
CA ASN A 496 0.68 9.38 -25.53
C ASN A 496 1.94 8.49 -25.43
N PRO A 497 1.86 7.19 -25.81
CA PRO A 497 2.99 6.27 -25.69
C PRO A 497 4.17 6.61 -26.63
N THR A 498 3.93 7.41 -27.66
CA THR A 498 4.96 7.83 -28.63
C THR A 498 5.73 9.08 -28.20
N ALA A 499 5.31 9.76 -27.13
CA ALA A 499 5.95 10.98 -26.65
C ALA A 499 7.22 10.77 -25.81
N ARG A 500 7.72 9.52 -25.67
CA ARG A 500 8.91 9.21 -24.88
C ARG A 500 10.19 9.76 -25.52
N LYS A 501 10.70 10.88 -25.00
CA LYS A 501 12.06 11.34 -25.28
C LYS A 501 13.07 10.45 -24.55
N SER A 502 13.81 9.64 -25.32
CA SER A 502 15.05 9.01 -24.85
C SER A 502 16.09 10.10 -24.58
N LYS A 503 16.64 10.14 -23.36
CA LYS A 503 17.62 11.15 -22.94
C LYS A 503 19.00 10.99 -23.62
N ASP A 504 19.22 9.89 -24.33
CA ASP A 504 20.54 9.51 -24.88
C ASP A 504 20.65 9.50 -26.41
N SER A 505 19.60 9.92 -27.14
CA SER A 505 19.67 9.95 -28.61
C SER A 505 19.24 11.31 -29.15
N LYS A 506 20.15 11.98 -29.86
CA LYS A 506 19.88 13.16 -30.69
C LYS A 506 18.84 12.90 -31.81
N ASP A 507 18.44 11.63 -31.97
CA ASP A 507 17.47 11.08 -32.94
C ASP A 507 16.22 10.48 -32.27
N SER A 508 15.78 10.97 -31.10
CA SER A 508 14.51 10.47 -30.54
C SER A 508 13.34 10.84 -31.46
N PRO A 509 12.49 9.86 -31.87
CA PRO A 509 11.41 10.11 -32.83
C PRO A 509 10.43 11.16 -32.28
N SER A 510 9.94 12.04 -33.16
CA SER A 510 8.92 13.03 -32.83
C SER A 510 7.62 12.34 -32.35
N PRO A 511 6.88 12.95 -31.39
CA PRO A 511 5.63 12.38 -30.91
C PRO A 511 4.63 12.25 -32.07
N LYS A 512 4.02 11.08 -32.20
CA LYS A 512 3.06 10.78 -33.26
C LYS A 512 1.65 11.16 -32.82
N LEU A 513 0.86 11.68 -33.74
CA LEU A 513 -0.57 11.90 -33.59
C LEU A 513 -1.30 10.58 -33.83
N ILE A 514 -2.13 10.13 -32.89
CA ILE A 514 -2.91 8.89 -33.05
C ILE A 514 -4.33 9.24 -33.49
N VAL A 515 -4.71 8.80 -34.68
CA VAL A 515 -6.03 9.02 -35.26
C VAL A 515 -6.76 7.70 -35.55
N ALA A 516 -8.08 7.68 -35.37
CA ALA A 516 -8.94 6.58 -35.77
C ALA A 516 -9.50 6.84 -37.17
N VAL A 517 -9.09 6.02 -38.13
CA VAL A 517 -9.50 6.06 -39.54
C VAL A 517 -10.36 4.86 -39.89
N ARG A 518 -11.07 4.91 -41.02
CA ARG A 518 -11.83 3.75 -41.50
C ARG A 518 -10.88 2.68 -42.08
N PRO A 519 -11.19 1.37 -41.92
CA PRO A 519 -10.31 0.29 -42.39
C PRO A 519 -9.99 0.33 -43.89
N ASP A 520 -10.93 0.79 -44.72
CA ASP A 520 -10.78 0.93 -46.18
C ASP A 520 -9.79 2.03 -46.59
N GLN A 521 -9.54 3.00 -45.71
CA GLN A 521 -8.66 4.15 -45.97
C GLN A 521 -7.21 3.92 -45.53
N VAL A 522 -6.95 2.88 -44.72
CA VAL A 522 -5.62 2.60 -44.17
C VAL A 522 -4.58 2.39 -45.28
N ALA A 523 -4.93 1.66 -46.34
CA ALA A 523 -3.98 1.38 -47.44
C ALA A 523 -3.57 2.64 -48.22
N GLN A 524 -4.50 3.57 -48.43
CA GLN A 524 -4.22 4.84 -49.12
C GLN A 524 -3.36 5.75 -48.25
N LEU A 525 -3.64 5.78 -46.94
CA LEU A 525 -2.87 6.55 -45.96
C LEU A 525 -1.44 6.02 -45.84
N GLU A 526 -1.27 4.70 -45.74
CA GLU A 526 0.04 4.05 -45.68
C GLU A 526 0.86 4.32 -46.96
N TYR A 527 0.23 4.24 -48.14
CA TYR A 527 0.88 4.56 -49.40
C TYR A 527 1.32 6.04 -49.47
N ALA A 528 0.46 6.97 -49.03
CA ALA A 528 0.80 8.39 -49.00
C ALA A 528 2.00 8.68 -48.08
N VAL A 529 2.04 8.05 -46.90
CA VAL A 529 3.16 8.17 -45.96
C VAL A 529 4.43 7.52 -46.53
N ALA A 530 4.35 6.32 -47.11
CA ALA A 530 5.49 5.60 -47.66
C ALA A 530 6.17 6.32 -48.83
N VAL A 531 5.41 7.07 -49.63
CA VAL A 531 5.92 7.87 -50.75
C VAL A 531 6.43 9.25 -50.31
N GLY A 532 6.28 9.60 -49.03
CA GLY A 532 6.72 10.87 -48.48
C GLY A 532 5.85 12.06 -48.92
N ALA A 533 4.56 11.84 -49.16
CA ALA A 533 3.64 12.93 -49.51
C ALA A 533 3.43 13.86 -48.31
N SER A 534 3.34 15.18 -48.56
CA SER A 534 3.04 16.16 -47.51
C SER A 534 1.56 16.09 -47.17
N LEU A 535 1.24 15.73 -45.92
CA LEU A 535 -0.13 15.61 -45.43
C LEU A 535 -0.62 16.94 -44.87
N ARG A 536 -1.87 17.28 -45.18
CA ARG A 536 -2.57 18.43 -44.60
C ARG A 536 -3.89 17.96 -44.02
N ALA A 537 -4.12 18.30 -42.75
CA ALA A 537 -5.39 18.05 -42.08
C ALA A 537 -6.29 19.30 -42.15
N THR A 538 -7.57 19.08 -42.43
CA THR A 538 -8.63 20.09 -42.33
C THR A 538 -9.63 19.67 -41.26
N VAL A 539 -9.92 20.57 -40.31
CA VAL A 539 -10.80 20.29 -39.16
C VAL A 539 -12.26 20.49 -39.54
N ARG A 540 -13.14 19.55 -39.18
CA ARG A 540 -14.60 19.69 -39.35
C ARG A 540 -15.22 20.45 -38.18
N SER A 541 -16.30 21.20 -38.45
CA SER A 541 -17.06 21.88 -37.40
C SER A 541 -17.67 20.87 -36.42
N GLY A 542 -17.52 21.12 -35.11
CA GLY A 542 -18.11 20.30 -34.04
C GLY A 542 -19.65 20.39 -33.96
N SER A 543 -20.28 21.27 -34.72
CA SER A 543 -21.74 21.39 -34.82
C SER A 543 -22.32 20.37 -35.80
N SER A 544 -22.28 19.08 -35.47
CA SER A 544 -22.99 18.04 -36.23
C SER A 544 -24.00 17.34 -35.33
N ARG A 545 -25.10 18.03 -35.03
CA ARG A 545 -26.39 17.43 -34.74
C ARG A 545 -27.43 18.04 -35.69
N VAL A 546 -27.36 17.62 -36.94
CA VAL A 546 -28.56 17.50 -37.75
C VAL A 546 -28.72 16.00 -37.91
N ASP A 547 -29.61 15.43 -37.09
CA ASP A 547 -30.11 14.09 -37.29
C ASP A 547 -30.66 14.04 -38.72
N ALA A 548 -29.97 13.33 -39.61
CA ALA A 548 -30.35 13.15 -41.02
C ALA A 548 -31.57 12.21 -41.17
N LEU A 549 -32.50 12.27 -40.22
CA LEU A 549 -33.75 11.51 -40.16
C LEU A 549 -35.00 12.40 -39.95
N ASP A 550 -34.87 13.71 -39.71
CA ASP A 550 -36.01 14.62 -39.47
C ASP A 550 -36.20 15.75 -40.51
N LEU A 551 -35.70 15.57 -41.74
CA LEU A 551 -36.00 16.46 -42.87
C LEU A 551 -36.78 15.75 -43.99
N VAL A 552 -37.84 15.02 -43.60
CA VAL A 552 -38.96 14.72 -44.49
C VAL A 552 -40.26 14.98 -43.74
N SER A 553 -40.54 16.25 -43.44
CA SER A 553 -41.90 16.83 -43.44
C SER A 553 -41.88 18.22 -42.81
N ASP A 554 -41.31 19.21 -43.50
CA ASP A 554 -42.08 20.43 -43.66
C ASP A 554 -41.65 21.18 -44.91
N THR A 555 -42.64 21.70 -45.63
CA THR A 555 -42.44 22.32 -46.93
C THR A 555 -42.20 23.81 -46.72
N PRO A 556 -41.11 24.40 -47.24
CA PRO A 556 -41.15 25.77 -47.71
C PRO A 556 -40.94 25.81 -49.22
N GLN A 557 -41.83 26.55 -49.86
CA GLN A 557 -41.87 26.98 -51.25
C GLN A 557 -40.57 26.84 -52.04
N ARG A 558 -40.66 26.08 -53.15
CA ARG A 558 -39.72 26.12 -54.27
C ARG A 558 -39.46 27.58 -54.69
N VAL A 559 -38.25 28.07 -54.42
CA VAL A 559 -37.62 29.04 -55.30
C VAL A 559 -36.79 28.23 -56.29
N THR A 560 -37.26 28.21 -57.53
CA THR A 560 -36.59 27.59 -58.67
C THR A 560 -35.30 28.37 -58.95
N VAL A 561 -34.17 27.93 -58.41
CA VAL A 561 -32.85 28.41 -58.85
C VAL A 561 -32.57 27.71 -60.17
N MET A 562 -32.46 28.50 -61.24
CA MET A 562 -32.16 28.01 -62.57
C MET A 562 -30.84 27.21 -62.56
N LYS A 563 -30.92 26.01 -63.11
CA LYS A 563 -29.78 25.12 -63.34
C LYS A 563 -28.95 25.75 -64.47
N PHE A 564 -27.87 26.43 -64.12
CA PHE A 564 -26.87 26.90 -65.09
C PHE A 564 -26.06 25.69 -65.53
N ASP A 565 -26.29 25.24 -66.77
CA ASP A 565 -25.49 24.21 -67.43
C ASP A 565 -24.44 24.94 -68.29
N PRO A 566 -23.16 24.99 -67.89
CA PRO A 566 -22.13 25.76 -68.59
C PRO A 566 -21.78 25.21 -69.98
N LEU A 567 -22.47 24.15 -70.43
CA LEU A 567 -22.30 23.54 -71.75
C LEU A 567 -23.56 23.60 -72.62
N SER A 568 -24.68 24.19 -72.16
CA SER A 568 -25.92 24.20 -72.95
C SER A 568 -25.85 25.04 -74.23
N ASP A 569 -24.94 26.02 -74.30
CA ASP A 569 -24.76 26.90 -75.47
C ASP A 569 -23.51 26.60 -76.32
N ALA A 570 -22.79 25.50 -76.04
CA ALA A 570 -21.66 25.09 -76.86
C ALA A 570 -22.15 24.47 -78.18
N LYS A 571 -22.19 25.26 -79.26
CA LYS A 571 -22.41 24.73 -80.61
C LYS A 571 -21.13 24.10 -81.14
N ARG A 572 -21.19 22.78 -81.32
CA ARG A 572 -20.15 21.99 -81.98
C ARG A 572 -20.49 21.86 -83.47
N THR A 573 -19.58 22.31 -84.33
CA THR A 573 -19.70 22.12 -85.78
C THR A 573 -18.62 21.14 -86.22
N ASP A 574 -19.04 19.96 -86.67
CA ASP A 574 -18.13 18.98 -87.29
C ASP A 574 -18.11 19.29 -88.81
N ILE A 575 -16.95 19.68 -89.33
CA ILE A 575 -16.77 19.92 -90.77
C ILE A 575 -16.06 18.71 -91.37
N PHE A 576 -16.66 18.12 -92.40
CA PHE A 576 -16.07 17.03 -93.16
C PHE A 576 -15.58 17.56 -94.51
N VAL A 577 -14.25 17.62 -94.70
CA VAL A 577 -13.65 17.89 -96.02
C VAL A 577 -12.62 16.80 -96.31
N GLY A 578 -12.86 16.01 -97.36
CA GLY A 578 -11.83 15.16 -97.95
C GLY A 578 -11.20 14.09 -97.05
N GLY A 579 -11.94 13.53 -96.09
CA GLY A 579 -11.51 12.36 -95.31
C GLY A 579 -10.77 12.64 -94.00
N SER A 580 -10.52 13.91 -93.63
CA SER A 580 -10.09 14.28 -92.28
C SER A 580 -11.25 14.88 -91.48
N ARG A 581 -11.32 14.56 -90.19
CA ARG A 581 -12.31 15.08 -89.24
C ARG A 581 -11.64 16.10 -88.34
N GLU A 582 -12.09 17.35 -88.40
CA GLU A 582 -11.69 18.38 -87.46
C GLU A 582 -12.95 18.91 -86.76
N ALA A 583 -12.91 18.95 -85.42
CA ALA A 583 -14.01 19.43 -84.60
C ALA A 583 -13.57 20.71 -83.90
N GLN A 584 -14.29 21.81 -84.14
CA GLN A 584 -14.05 23.09 -83.48
C GLN A 584 -15.23 23.41 -82.55
N LEU A 585 -14.89 23.84 -81.32
CA LEU A 585 -15.85 24.16 -80.27
C LEU A 585 -15.80 25.68 -80.04
N PHE A 586 -16.94 26.35 -80.24
CA PHE A 586 -17.05 27.80 -79.99
C PHE A 586 -17.84 28.03 -78.71
N GLY A 587 -17.23 28.71 -77.73
CA GLY A 587 -17.93 29.22 -76.54
C GLY A 587 -18.59 30.56 -76.86
N GLY A 588 -19.89 30.69 -76.62
CA GLY A 588 -20.60 31.97 -76.70
C GLY A 588 -20.08 32.96 -75.65
N ARG A 589 -19.88 34.21 -76.06
CA ARG A 589 -19.41 35.30 -75.20
C ARG A 589 -20.56 36.27 -75.00
N GLU A 590 -21.01 36.43 -73.76
CA GLU A 590 -21.59 37.70 -73.27
C GLU A 590 -20.57 38.36 -72.34
#